data_AF-A0A1I2I9U6-F1
#
_entry.id   AF-A0A1I2I9U6-F1
#
_cell.length_a   1.000
_cell.length_b   1.000
_cell.length_c   1.000
_cell.angle_alpha   90.00
_cell.angle_beta   90.00
_cell.angle_gamma   90.00
#
_symmetry.space_group_name_H-M   'P 1'
#
loop_
_entity.id
_entity.type
_entity.pdbx_description
1 polymer ?
#
loop_
_entity_poly.entity_id
_entity_poly.type
_entity_poly.pdbx_seq_one_letter_code
_entity_poly.pdbx_strand_id
1 'polypeptide(L)'
;MQVPEGFYHVDCYNPQSNFYLSVRINYPNASDRILSPHKRKLGGDICIHGSCVSIGCISIQDENIKEVYWLMIQAHGAGQKEIPVHIFPSHLDEQSFASLKKEYQGDTEKLTLWENLQTGYLYFEKNKKLPKITVNDKGMYIFK
;
A
#
# COMPACT_ATOMS: atom_id res chain seq x y z
N MET A 1 5.97 14.51 -3.42
CA MET A 1 5.36 13.23 -3.79
C MET A 1 5.10 12.48 -2.49
N GLN A 2 3.88 12.01 -2.26
CA GLN A 2 3.52 11.25 -1.06
C GLN A 2 3.42 9.77 -1.46
N VAL A 3 3.87 8.86 -0.60
CA VAL A 3 3.67 7.42 -0.78
C VAL A 3 2.17 7.14 -0.68
N PRO A 4 1.59 6.32 -1.57
CA PRO A 4 0.16 6.07 -1.53
C PRO A 4 -0.24 5.18 -0.34
N GLU A 5 -1.47 5.35 0.12
CA GLU A 5 -2.03 4.64 1.28
C GLU A 5 -3.28 3.87 0.81
N GLY A 6 -3.29 2.56 1.02
CA GLY A 6 -4.31 1.71 0.42
C GLY A 6 -3.94 0.25 0.31
N PHE A 7 -4.76 -0.46 -0.46
CA PHE A 7 -4.63 -1.88 -0.72
C PHE A 7 -4.20 -2.10 -2.18
N TYR A 8 -3.04 -2.70 -2.38
CA TYR A 8 -2.37 -2.87 -3.66
C TYR A 8 -1.98 -4.32 -3.88
N HIS A 9 -1.49 -4.62 -5.08
CA HIS A 9 -0.74 -5.84 -5.35
C HIS A 9 0.50 -5.55 -6.20
N VAL A 10 1.46 -6.46 -6.17
CA VAL A 10 2.63 -6.43 -7.05
C VAL A 10 2.18 -6.65 -8.50
N ASP A 11 2.60 -5.77 -9.40
CA ASP A 11 2.30 -5.87 -10.85
C ASP A 11 3.55 -6.10 -11.72
N CYS A 12 4.75 -5.81 -11.20
CA CYS A 12 5.99 -5.98 -11.93
C CYS A 12 7.18 -6.26 -11.00
N TYR A 13 8.08 -7.14 -11.44
CA TYR A 13 9.34 -7.48 -10.78
C TYR A 13 10.51 -6.97 -11.62
N ASN A 14 11.43 -6.22 -11.01
CA ASN A 14 12.60 -5.68 -11.68
C ASN A 14 13.90 -6.10 -10.97
N PRO A 15 14.56 -7.17 -11.46
CA PRO A 15 15.83 -7.63 -10.91
C PRO A 15 17.03 -6.74 -11.30
N GLN A 16 16.89 -5.88 -12.31
CA GLN A 16 17.93 -4.98 -12.81
C GLN A 16 17.75 -3.54 -12.31
N SER A 17 17.13 -3.38 -11.13
CA SER A 17 16.93 -2.06 -10.52
C SER A 17 18.27 -1.36 -10.26
N ASN A 18 18.35 -0.07 -10.59
CA ASN A 18 19.48 0.80 -10.22
C ASN A 18 19.58 1.02 -8.69
N PHE A 19 18.58 0.60 -7.92
CA PHE A 19 18.51 0.74 -6.46
C PHE A 19 18.52 -0.62 -5.74
N TYR A 20 19.10 -1.65 -6.36
CA TYR A 20 19.19 -3.03 -5.87
C TYR A 20 17.83 -3.70 -5.63
N LEU A 21 17.38 -4.46 -6.64
CA LEU A 21 16.06 -5.11 -6.73
C LEU A 21 14.88 -4.13 -6.58
N SER A 22 13.78 -4.38 -7.28
CA SER A 22 12.55 -3.63 -7.00
C SER A 22 11.32 -4.39 -7.45
N VAL A 23 10.22 -4.15 -6.74
CA VAL A 23 8.88 -4.58 -7.14
C VAL A 23 7.99 -3.36 -7.25
N ARG A 24 7.21 -3.28 -8.32
CA ARG A 24 6.22 -2.21 -8.51
C ARG A 24 4.86 -2.69 -8.05
N ILE A 25 4.10 -1.78 -7.44
CA ILE A 25 2.69 -2.00 -7.08
C ILE A 25 1.77 -1.43 -8.15
N ASN A 26 0.53 -1.92 -8.21
CA ASN A 26 -0.50 -1.48 -9.15
C ASN A 26 -1.10 -0.08 -8.86
N TYR A 27 -0.29 0.85 -8.39
CA TYR A 27 -0.68 2.24 -8.17
C TYR A 27 -0.64 3.03 -9.49
N PRO A 28 -1.62 3.90 -9.78
CA PRO A 28 -2.85 4.12 -9.02
C PRO A 28 -3.85 2.98 -9.21
N ASN A 29 -4.46 2.49 -8.12
CA ASN A 29 -5.51 1.48 -8.15
C ASN A 29 -6.90 2.11 -8.43
N ALA A 30 -7.98 1.32 -8.33
CA ALA A 30 -9.34 1.84 -8.57
C ALA A 30 -9.77 2.93 -7.56
N SER A 31 -9.41 2.79 -6.28
CA SER A 31 -9.70 3.77 -5.23
C SER A 31 -8.95 5.07 -5.52
N ASP A 32 -7.65 5.01 -5.81
CA ASP A 32 -6.82 6.18 -6.12
C ASP A 32 -7.38 6.99 -7.29
N ARG A 33 -7.82 6.30 -8.35
CA ARG A 33 -8.39 6.93 -9.54
C ARG A 33 -9.71 7.64 -9.26
N ILE A 34 -10.54 7.12 -8.36
CA ILE A 34 -11.83 7.73 -8.00
C ILE A 34 -11.63 8.89 -7.03
N LEU A 35 -10.77 8.74 -6.02
CA LEU A 35 -10.51 9.76 -5.00
C LEU A 35 -9.66 10.93 -5.51
N SER A 36 -9.01 10.79 -6.66
CA SER A 36 -8.21 11.87 -7.28
C SER A 36 -8.70 12.27 -8.69
N PRO A 37 -9.98 12.69 -8.85
CA PRO A 37 -10.58 12.85 -10.17
C PRO A 37 -9.99 14.03 -10.97
N HIS A 38 -9.39 15.03 -10.32
CA HIS A 38 -8.88 16.24 -10.99
C HIS A 38 -7.49 16.68 -10.47
N LYS A 39 -6.48 16.66 -11.34
CA LYS A 39 -5.24 17.50 -11.31
C LYS A 39 -4.03 17.12 -10.44
N ARG A 40 -3.97 16.01 -9.71
CA ARG A 40 -2.65 15.47 -9.28
C ARG A 40 -2.19 14.48 -10.33
N LYS A 41 -1.04 14.73 -10.96
CA LYS A 41 -0.29 13.68 -11.66
C LYS A 41 0.01 12.64 -10.58
N LEU A 42 -0.84 11.62 -10.44
CA LEU A 42 -0.68 10.57 -9.44
C LEU A 42 0.73 9.97 -9.53
N GLY A 43 1.34 10.02 -10.72
CA GLY A 43 2.57 9.31 -11.02
C GLY A 43 2.17 7.95 -11.58
N GLY A 44 3.02 6.95 -11.38
CA GLY A 44 2.72 5.60 -11.85
C GLY A 44 3.72 4.52 -11.45
N ASP A 45 4.90 4.89 -10.95
CA ASP A 45 5.95 3.92 -10.62
C ASP A 45 6.27 3.94 -9.12
N ILE A 46 5.29 3.54 -8.30
CA ILE A 46 5.55 3.30 -6.88
C ILE A 46 6.21 1.93 -6.75
N CYS A 47 7.48 1.95 -6.38
CA CYS A 47 8.28 0.74 -6.21
C CYS A 47 8.66 0.54 -4.75
N ILE A 48 8.71 -0.73 -4.32
CA ILE A 48 9.42 -1.16 -3.13
C ILE A 48 10.81 -1.63 -3.58
N HIS A 49 11.87 -1.05 -3.04
CA HIS A 49 13.23 -1.32 -3.50
C HIS A 49 14.27 -1.25 -2.38
N GLY A 50 15.51 -1.62 -2.70
CA GLY A 50 16.66 -1.49 -1.81
C GLY A 50 17.18 -0.06 -1.70
N SER A 51 18.47 0.10 -1.45
CA SER A 51 19.14 1.39 -1.26
C SER A 51 18.50 2.23 -0.13
N CYS A 52 18.93 3.47 0.03
CA CYS A 52 18.43 4.40 1.05
C CYS A 52 17.71 5.63 0.45
N VAL A 53 17.52 5.67 -0.87
CA VAL A 53 16.94 6.81 -1.58
C VAL A 53 15.42 6.66 -1.72
N SER A 54 14.64 7.61 -1.20
CA SER A 54 13.16 7.57 -1.29
C SER A 54 12.59 8.83 -1.96
N ILE A 55 12.79 8.98 -3.27
CA ILE A 55 12.13 10.06 -4.05
C ILE A 55 10.72 9.59 -4.45
N GLY A 56 9.89 9.29 -3.45
CA GLY A 56 8.49 8.85 -3.62
C GLY A 56 8.27 7.33 -3.75
N CYS A 57 9.33 6.53 -3.74
CA CYS A 57 9.27 5.08 -3.62
C CYS A 57 9.52 4.60 -2.17
N ILE A 58 9.20 3.35 -1.89
CA ILE A 58 9.36 2.73 -0.58
C ILE A 58 10.70 2.00 -0.54
N SER A 59 11.70 2.61 0.09
CA SER A 59 12.97 1.94 0.36
C SER A 59 12.82 1.10 1.63
N ILE A 60 13.18 -0.19 1.54
CA ILE A 60 13.29 -1.09 2.70
C ILE A 60 14.72 -1.55 2.96
N GLN A 61 15.71 -0.98 2.28
CA GLN A 61 17.13 -1.36 2.31
C GLN A 61 17.44 -2.71 1.64
N ASP A 62 18.69 -2.88 1.24
CA ASP A 62 19.15 -4.02 0.42
C ASP A 62 18.89 -5.37 1.07
N GLU A 63 19.17 -5.50 2.36
CA GLU A 63 19.04 -6.79 3.05
C GLU A 63 17.57 -7.25 3.11
N ASN A 64 16.65 -6.33 3.42
CA ASN A 64 15.24 -6.67 3.51
C ASN A 64 14.62 -6.90 2.13
N ILE A 65 14.95 -6.07 1.12
CA ILE A 65 14.40 -6.30 -0.22
C ILE A 65 14.92 -7.60 -0.83
N LYS A 66 16.14 -8.03 -0.52
CA LYS A 66 16.68 -9.30 -0.99
C LYS A 66 15.81 -10.47 -0.52
N GLU A 67 15.47 -10.50 0.76
CA GLU A 67 14.61 -11.54 1.34
C GLU A 67 13.17 -11.44 0.80
N VAL A 68 12.57 -10.24 0.85
CA VAL A 68 11.19 -10.00 0.40
C VAL A 68 11.03 -10.35 -1.08
N TYR A 69 11.94 -9.89 -1.94
CA TYR A 69 11.90 -10.18 -3.38
C TYR A 69 12.02 -11.68 -3.63
N TRP A 70 12.93 -12.37 -2.94
CA TRP A 70 13.06 -13.82 -3.06
C TRP A 70 11.77 -14.55 -2.67
N LEU A 71 11.18 -14.22 -1.52
CA LEU A 71 9.92 -14.80 -1.07
C LEU A 71 8.78 -14.56 -2.06
N MET A 72 8.71 -13.37 -2.65
CA MET A 72 7.71 -13.06 -3.67
C MET A 72 7.87 -13.93 -4.92
N ILE A 73 9.09 -14.12 -5.41
CA ILE A 73 9.36 -15.01 -6.55
C ILE A 73 8.97 -16.45 -6.22
N GLN A 74 9.27 -16.94 -5.01
CA GLN A 74 8.87 -18.28 -4.58
C GLN A 74 7.35 -18.43 -4.50
N ALA A 75 6.65 -17.47 -3.89
CA ALA A 75 5.19 -17.47 -3.79
C ALA A 75 4.52 -17.44 -5.16
N HIS A 76 5.02 -16.59 -6.08
CA HIS A 76 4.54 -16.54 -7.45
C HIS A 76 4.77 -17.86 -8.20
N GLY A 77 5.96 -18.46 -8.06
CA GLY A 77 6.29 -19.77 -8.62
C GLY A 77 5.42 -20.90 -8.08
N ALA A 78 4.97 -20.79 -6.83
CA ALA A 78 4.04 -21.72 -6.18
C ALA A 78 2.55 -21.47 -6.55
N GLY A 79 2.26 -20.50 -7.42
CA GLY A 79 0.91 -20.23 -7.95
C GLY A 79 0.19 -19.03 -7.35
N GLN A 80 0.80 -18.29 -6.41
CA GLN A 80 0.23 -17.05 -5.90
C GLN A 80 0.46 -15.90 -6.91
N LYS A 81 -0.48 -15.75 -7.85
CA LYS A 81 -0.37 -14.78 -8.95
C LYS A 81 -0.45 -13.32 -8.52
N GLU A 82 -1.26 -13.02 -7.51
CA GLU A 82 -1.39 -11.67 -6.95
C GLU A 82 -0.81 -11.65 -5.54
N ILE A 83 0.28 -10.92 -5.36
CA ILE A 83 0.90 -10.71 -4.05
C ILE A 83 0.39 -9.39 -3.48
N PRO A 84 -0.40 -9.41 -2.40
CA PRO A 84 -0.99 -8.21 -1.83
C PRO A 84 0.07 -7.37 -1.11
N VAL A 85 -0.05 -6.06 -1.23
CA VAL A 85 0.77 -5.06 -0.56
C VAL A 85 -0.17 -4.03 0.06
N HIS A 86 -0.15 -3.91 1.39
CA HIS A 86 -1.00 -2.95 2.11
C HIS A 86 -0.12 -1.85 2.67
N ILE A 87 -0.48 -0.60 2.42
CA ILE A 87 0.28 0.57 2.88
C ILE A 87 -0.65 1.42 3.74
N PHE A 88 -0.25 1.65 4.98
CA PHE A 88 -1.00 2.41 5.97
C PHE A 88 -0.14 3.57 6.48
N PRO A 89 -0.77 4.67 6.94
CA PRO A 89 -0.02 5.84 7.47
C PRO A 89 0.74 5.52 8.77
N SER A 90 0.27 4.50 9.52
CA SER A 90 0.88 3.98 10.74
C SER A 90 0.25 2.62 11.07
N HIS A 91 0.61 2.04 12.21
CA HIS A 91 -0.24 1.05 12.87
C HIS A 91 -1.61 1.69 13.15
N LEU A 92 -2.69 1.04 12.71
CA LEU A 92 -4.05 1.56 12.86
C LEU A 92 -4.78 0.88 14.03
N ASP A 93 -4.06 0.60 15.12
CA ASP A 93 -4.69 0.26 16.40
C ASP A 93 -5.41 1.47 17.02
N GLU A 94 -6.20 1.25 18.08
CA GLU A 94 -7.02 2.30 18.69
C GLU A 94 -6.19 3.51 19.16
N GLN A 95 -5.02 3.28 19.76
CA GLN A 95 -4.19 4.33 20.35
C GLN A 95 -3.51 5.18 19.27
N SER A 96 -2.88 4.51 18.31
CA SER A 96 -2.21 5.15 17.18
C SER A 96 -3.21 5.92 16.33
N PHE A 97 -4.40 5.35 16.11
CA PHE A 97 -5.42 6.02 15.33
C PHE A 97 -6.05 7.22 16.04
N ALA A 98 -6.27 7.16 17.36
CA ALA A 98 -6.70 8.32 18.14
C ALA A 98 -5.70 9.49 18.04
N SER A 99 -4.40 9.18 18.05
CA SER A 99 -3.34 10.17 17.84
C SER A 99 -3.40 10.81 16.45
N LEU A 100 -3.56 9.98 15.41
CA LEU A 100 -3.73 10.46 14.03
C LEU A 100 -4.97 11.35 13.87
N LYS A 101 -6.13 10.99 14.46
CA LYS A 101 -7.34 11.83 14.42
C LYS A 101 -7.11 13.20 15.03
N LYS A 102 -6.35 13.27 16.12
CA LYS A 102 -6.02 14.53 16.79
C LYS A 102 -5.08 15.40 15.95
N GLU A 103 -4.06 14.79 15.35
CA GLU A 103 -3.08 15.50 14.52
C GLU A 103 -3.71 16.03 13.22
N TYR A 104 -4.58 15.24 12.57
CA TYR A 104 -5.15 15.54 11.26
C TYR A 104 -6.63 15.98 11.32
N GLN A 105 -7.09 16.53 12.46
CA GLN A 105 -8.48 16.94 12.67
C GLN A 105 -9.07 17.89 11.60
N GLY A 106 -8.23 18.63 10.87
CA GLY A 106 -8.64 19.54 9.80
C GLY A 106 -8.71 18.90 8.40
N ASP A 107 -8.30 17.64 8.23
CA ASP A 107 -8.22 16.95 6.94
C ASP A 107 -9.25 15.80 6.91
N THR A 108 -10.53 16.16 6.75
CA THR A 108 -11.66 15.22 6.84
C THR A 108 -11.61 14.13 5.78
N GLU A 109 -11.03 14.41 4.60
CA GLU A 109 -10.88 13.43 3.53
C GLU A 109 -9.89 12.34 3.92
N LYS A 110 -8.71 12.71 4.45
CA LYS A 110 -7.75 11.72 4.97
C LYS A 110 -8.30 10.91 6.12
N LEU A 111 -8.95 11.56 7.08
CA LEU A 111 -9.54 10.85 8.22
C LEU A 111 -10.58 9.83 7.76
N THR A 112 -11.43 10.20 6.79
CA THR A 112 -12.43 9.29 6.22
C THR A 112 -11.78 8.09 5.52
N LEU A 113 -10.71 8.32 4.75
CA LEU A 113 -9.93 7.25 4.14
C LEU A 113 -9.30 6.34 5.21
N TRP A 114 -8.66 6.90 6.23
CA TRP A 114 -7.99 6.13 7.27
C TRP A 114 -8.95 5.31 8.13
N GLU A 115 -10.16 5.83 8.42
CA GLU A 115 -11.22 5.05 9.07
C GLU A 115 -11.59 3.81 8.23
N ASN A 116 -11.64 3.97 6.92
CA ASN A 116 -11.91 2.87 6.01
C ASN A 116 -10.73 1.88 5.92
N LEU A 117 -9.48 2.36 5.86
CA LEU A 117 -8.29 1.50 5.91
C LEU A 117 -8.19 0.72 7.22
N GLN A 118 -8.53 1.35 8.35
CA GLN A 118 -8.51 0.73 9.67
C GLN A 118 -9.40 -0.51 9.74
N THR A 119 -10.53 -0.50 9.03
CA THR A 119 -11.43 -1.66 8.97
C THR A 119 -10.72 -2.91 8.42
N GLY A 120 -9.99 -2.77 7.32
CA GLY A 120 -9.21 -3.86 6.73
C GLY A 120 -8.00 -4.24 7.59
N TYR A 121 -7.33 -3.26 8.19
CA TYR A 121 -6.22 -3.47 9.11
C TYR A 121 -6.63 -4.32 10.32
N LEU A 122 -7.69 -3.92 11.03
CA LEU A 122 -8.19 -4.63 12.21
C LEU A 122 -8.72 -6.02 11.87
N TYR A 123 -9.33 -6.20 10.68
CA TYR A 123 -9.74 -7.52 10.21
C TYR A 123 -8.53 -8.46 10.09
N PHE A 124 -7.46 -8.01 9.43
CA PHE A 124 -6.25 -8.81 9.29
C PHE A 124 -5.61 -9.08 10.66
N GLU A 125 -5.49 -8.07 11.51
CA GLU A 125 -4.89 -8.24 12.83
C GLU A 125 -5.62 -9.26 13.69
N LYS A 126 -6.96 -9.30 13.62
CA LYS A 126 -7.79 -10.26 14.35
C LYS A 126 -7.76 -11.67 13.76
N ASN A 127 -7.85 -11.80 12.43
CA ASN A 127 -8.08 -13.09 11.78
C ASN A 127 -6.80 -13.72 11.19
N LYS A 128 -5.72 -12.94 11.08
CA LYS A 128 -4.48 -13.28 10.36
C LYS A 128 -4.73 -13.78 8.93
N LYS A 129 -5.80 -13.27 8.32
CA LYS A 129 -6.27 -13.55 6.96
C LYS A 129 -6.69 -12.24 6.30
N LEU A 130 -6.41 -12.12 5.01
CA LEU A 130 -6.78 -10.93 4.26
C LEU A 130 -8.27 -10.99 3.93
N PRO A 131 -9.02 -9.88 4.12
CA PRO A 131 -10.40 -9.80 3.67
C PRO A 131 -10.46 -9.75 2.14
N LYS A 132 -11.62 -10.07 1.55
CA LYS A 132 -11.84 -9.74 0.14
C LYS A 132 -12.13 -8.26 0.02
N ILE A 133 -11.38 -7.57 -0.83
CA ILE A 133 -11.44 -6.10 -0.96
C ILE A 133 -11.99 -5.75 -2.34
N THR A 134 -12.97 -4.85 -2.36
CA THR A 134 -13.50 -4.23 -3.57
C THR A 134 -13.61 -2.72 -3.37
N VAL A 135 -13.77 -1.94 -4.44
CA VAL A 135 -13.88 -0.47 -4.36
C VAL A 135 -15.27 -0.06 -4.86
N ASN A 136 -15.95 0.82 -4.12
CA ASN A 136 -17.24 1.36 -4.53
C ASN A 136 -17.12 2.58 -5.47
N ASP A 137 -18.26 3.10 -5.91
CA ASP A 137 -18.37 4.28 -6.78
C ASP A 137 -17.80 5.57 -6.17
N LYS A 138 -17.66 5.63 -4.84
CA LYS A 138 -17.03 6.73 -4.11
C LYS A 138 -15.53 6.54 -3.87
N GLY A 139 -14.95 5.43 -4.34
CA GLY A 139 -13.53 5.12 -4.15
C GLY A 139 -13.19 4.53 -2.78
N MET A 140 -14.20 4.20 -1.96
CA MET A 140 -13.99 3.59 -0.65
C MET A 140 -13.89 2.06 -0.76
N TYR A 141 -13.05 1.45 0.07
CA TYR A 141 -12.88 0.01 0.15
C TYR A 141 -14.05 -0.65 0.86
N ILE A 142 -14.57 -1.74 0.27
CA ILE A 142 -15.57 -2.63 0.85
C ILE A 142 -14.90 -3.97 1.17
N PHE A 143 -15.05 -4.42 2.41
CA PHE A 143 -14.48 -5.64 2.95
C PHE A 143 -15.55 -6.74 3.05
N LYS A 144 -15.23 -7.95 2.57
CA LYS A 144 -16.08 -9.15 2.63
C LYS A 144 -15.33 -10.34 3.20
#